data_AF-A0A0G1Z6W1-F1
#
_entry.id   AF-A0A0G1Z6W1-F1
#
_cell.length_a   1.000
_cell.length_b   1.000
_cell.length_c   1.000
_cell.angle_alpha   90.00
_cell.angle_beta   90.00
_cell.angle_gamma   90.00
#
_symmetry.space_group_name_H-M   'P 1'
#
loop_
_entity.id
_entity.type
_entity.pdbx_description
1 polymer ?
#
loop_
_entity_poly.entity_id
_entity_poly.type
_entity_poly.pdbx_seq_one_letter_code
_entity_poly.pdbx_strand_id
1 'polypeptide(L)' 'MSLRPGSAASPLFAETAERMKAQTAPAWLSVDAEGRKATVEGAPVYTPGEQLFDLGVVIEFYNR' A
#
# COMPACT_ATOMS: atom_id res chain seq x y z
N MET A 1 -6.19 -2.82 -9.87
CA MET A 1 -6.57 -4.04 -9.13
C MET A 1 -7.74 -3.71 -8.21
N SER A 2 -8.73 -4.60 -8.06
CA SER A 2 -9.91 -4.36 -7.21
C SER A 2 -10.30 -5.61 -6.42
N LEU A 3 -11.07 -5.43 -5.34
CA LEU A 3 -11.67 -6.54 -4.61
C LEU A 3 -12.56 -7.38 -5.55
N ARG A 4 -12.46 -8.71 -5.46
CA ARG A 4 -13.31 -9.61 -6.25
C ARG A 4 -14.76 -9.53 -5.77
N PRO A 5 -15.76 -9.57 -6.66
CA PRO A 5 -17.17 -9.45 -6.26
C PRO A 5 -17.61 -10.46 -5.19
N GLY A 6 -17.20 -11.73 -5.32
CA GLY A 6 -17.52 -12.77 -4.32
C GLY A 6 -16.89 -12.56 -2.94
N SER A 7 -15.85 -11.73 -2.85
CA SER A 7 -15.20 -11.37 -1.59
C SER A 7 -15.81 -10.10 -0.97
N ALA A 8 -16.56 -9.30 -1.73
CA ALA A 8 -17.06 -8.00 -1.30
C ALA A 8 -18.03 -8.05 -0.11
N ALA A 9 -18.79 -9.14 0.00
CA ALA A 9 -19.75 -9.39 1.08
C ALA A 9 -19.14 -10.07 2.31
N SER A 10 -17.88 -10.51 2.25
CA SER A 10 -17.25 -11.15 3.40
C SER A 10 -17.00 -10.11 4.51
N PRO A 11 -17.35 -10.41 5.77
CA PRO A 11 -17.08 -9.52 6.90
C PRO A 11 -15.59 -9.14 7.04
N LEU A 12 -14.68 -9.98 6.53
CA LEU A 12 -13.24 -9.70 6.49
C LEU A 12 -12.89 -8.41 5.74
N PHE A 13 -13.74 -7.97 4.80
CA PHE A 13 -13.56 -6.75 4.01
C PHE A 13 -14.54 -5.64 4.38
N ALA A 14 -15.28 -5.76 5.49
CA ALA A 14 -16.27 -4.76 5.90
C ALA A 14 -15.64 -3.39 6.14
N GLU A 15 -14.46 -3.36 6.75
CA GLU A 15 -13.74 -2.12 7.11
C GLU A 15 -12.73 -1.65 6.06
N THR A 16 -12.65 -2.30 4.90
CA THR A 16 -11.60 -2.03 3.91
C THR A 16 -11.59 -0.57 3.45
N ALA A 17 -12.76 0.01 3.17
CA ALA A 17 -12.87 1.41 2.73
C ALA A 17 -12.35 2.38 3.81
N GLU A 18 -12.73 2.17 5.06
CA GLU A 18 -12.31 3.04 6.18
C GLU A 18 -10.81 2.91 6.45
N ARG A 19 -10.27 1.69 6.42
CA ARG A 19 -8.82 1.47 6.57
C ARG A 19 -8.02 2.08 5.42
N MET A 20 -8.56 2.06 4.20
CA MET A 20 -7.93 2.69 3.03
C MET A 20 -7.89 4.22 3.17
N LYS A 21 -8.94 4.85 3.71
CA LYS A 21 -8.95 6.30 3.97
C LYS A 21 -8.02 6.71 5.12
N ALA A 22 -7.82 5.84 6.10
CA ALA A 22 -6.97 6.11 7.25
C ALA A 22 -5.47 6.06 6.94
N GLN A 23 -5.07 5.49 5.81
CA GLN A 23 -3.67 5.39 5.40
C GLN A 23 -3.36 6.35 4.26
N THR A 24 -2.21 7.02 4.33
CA THR A 24 -1.69 7.82 3.23
C THR A 24 -1.19 6.88 2.14
N ALA A 25 -1.78 6.96 0.95
CA ALA A 25 -1.27 6.25 -0.21
C ALA A 25 0.04 6.91 -0.70
N PRO A 26 1.09 6.13 -1.01
CA PRO A 26 2.31 6.67 -1.60
C PRO A 26 2.04 7.13 -3.04
N ALA A 27 2.87 8.04 -3.56
CA ALA A 27 2.65 8.68 -4.86
C ALA A 27 2.56 7.72 -6.07
N TRP A 28 3.11 6.51 -5.96
CA TRP A 28 3.04 5.50 -7.02
C TRP A 28 1.74 4.66 -7.01
N LEU A 29 0.86 4.91 -6.04
CA LEU A 29 -0.41 4.19 -5.87
C LEU A 29 -1.58 5.18 -5.76
N SER A 30 -2.53 5.04 -6.68
CA SER A 30 -3.82 5.73 -6.59
C SER A 30 -4.87 4.81 -5.99
N VAL A 31 -5.61 5.32 -5.01
CA VAL A 31 -6.53 4.53 -4.17
C VAL A 31 -7.94 5.09 -4.25
N ASP A 32 -8.89 4.25 -4.63
CA ASP A 32 -10.33 4.50 -4.56
C ASP A 32 -10.92 3.62 -3.44
N ALA A 33 -11.14 4.25 -2.28
CA ALA A 33 -11.63 3.56 -1.10
C ALA A 33 -13.09 3.10 -1.24
N GLU A 34 -13.92 3.86 -1.95
CA GLU A 34 -15.34 3.52 -2.15
C GLU A 34 -15.48 2.33 -3.09
N GLY A 35 -14.72 2.34 -4.19
CA GLY A 35 -14.63 1.23 -5.13
C GLY A 35 -13.78 0.05 -4.64
N ARG A 36 -13.16 0.14 -3.45
CA ARG A 36 -12.19 -0.82 -2.89
C ARG A 36 -11.18 -1.26 -3.96
N LYS A 37 -10.61 -0.26 -4.63
CA LYS A 37 -9.75 -0.39 -5.79
C LYS A 37 -8.46 0.38 -5.57
N ALA A 38 -7.37 -0.14 -6.11
CA ALA A 38 -6.11 0.56 -6.19
C ALA A 38 -5.49 0.39 -7.59
N THR A 39 -4.81 1.42 -8.05
CA THR A 39 -4.13 1.47 -9.35
C THR A 39 -2.67 1.80 -9.11
N VAL A 40 -1.79 0.99 -9.69
CA VAL A 40 -0.35 1.28 -9.69
C VAL A 40 -0.10 2.27 -10.82
N GLU A 41 0.34 3.47 -10.46
CA GLU A 41 0.59 4.55 -11.42
C GLU A 41 2.05 4.57 -11.90
N GLY A 42 2.95 3.94 -11.14
CA GLY A 42 4.37 3.85 -11.50
C GLY A 42 5.14 2.84 -10.66
N ALA A 43 6.45 2.78 -10.89
CA ALA A 43 7.34 2.02 -10.04
C ALA A 43 7.50 2.70 -8.67
N PRO A 44 7.58 1.95 -7.56
CA PRO A 44 7.94 2.51 -6.26
C PRO A 44 9.28 3.25 -6.34
N VAL A 45 9.33 4.43 -5.74
CA VAL A 45 10.54 5.23 -5.61
C VAL A 45 10.94 5.23 -4.14
N TYR A 46 12.23 5.12 -3.87
CA TYR A 46 12.72 5.24 -2.50
C TYR A 46 12.57 6.66 -1.99
N THR A 47 11.77 6.82 -0.93
CA THR A 47 11.63 8.08 -0.19
C THR A 47 12.15 7.88 1.24
N PRO A 48 13.18 8.62 1.67
CA PRO A 48 13.64 8.57 3.06
C PRO A 48 12.50 8.84 4.04
N GLY A 49 12.34 7.98 5.05
CA GLY A 49 11.31 8.10 6.08
C GLY A 49 9.97 7.42 5.77
N GLU A 50 9.73 6.91 4.55
CA GLU A 50 8.56 6.06 4.26
C GLU A 50 8.77 4.60 4.74
N GLN A 51 10.01 4.19 4.94
CA GLN A 51 10.36 2.86 5.43
C GLN A 51 10.55 2.89 6.95
N LEU A 52 10.13 1.82 7.62
CA LEU A 52 10.26 1.67 9.08
C LEU A 52 11.73 1.57 9.53
N PHE A 53 12.62 1.14 8.64
CA PHE A 53 14.04 0.90 8.92
C PHE A 53 14.93 1.54 7.86
N ASP A 54 16.17 1.79 8.23
CA ASP A 54 17.17 2.38 7.34
C ASP A 54 17.72 1.32 6.38
N LEU A 55 17.38 1.46 5.10
CA LEU A 55 17.88 0.58 4.03
C LEU A 55 19.39 0.68 3.83
N GLY A 56 20.01 1.83 4.15
CA GLY A 56 21.46 2.00 4.08
C GLY A 56 22.20 1.03 5.00
N VAL A 57 21.71 0.89 6.24
CA VAL A 57 22.26 -0.07 7.22
C VAL A 57 22.14 -1.52 6.73
N VAL A 58 21.02 -1.85 6.09
CA VAL A 58 20.82 -3.19 5.51
C VAL A 58 21.85 -3.46 4.41
N ILE A 59 22.05 -2.52 3.50
CA ILE A 59 23.03 -2.66 2.41
C ILE A 59 24.45 -2.80 2.97
N GLU A 60 24.83 -1.99 3.97
CA GLU A 60 26.13 -2.07 4.63
C GLU A 60 26.39 -3.42 5.30
N PHE A 61 25.36 -4.05 5.88
CA PHE A 61 25.49 -5.37 6.50
C PHE A 61 25.88 -6.45 5.48
N TYR A 62 25.28 -6.44 4.29
CA TYR A 62 25.51 -7.44 3.24
C TYR A 62 26.75 -7.18 2.37
N ASN A 63 27.39 -6.03 2.50
CA ASN A 63 28.64 -5.71 1.80
C ASN A 63 29.91 -6.11 2.58
N ARG A 64 29.76 -6.80 3.72
CA ARG A 64 30.86 -7.24 4.58
C ARG A 64 31.33 -8.66 4.25
#